data_AF-S4NXA3-F1
#
_entry.id   AF-S4NXA3-F1
#
_cell.length_a   1.000
_cell.length_b   1.000
_cell.length_c   1.000
_cell.angle_alpha   90.00
_cell.angle_beta   90.00
_cell.angle_gamma   90.00
#
_symmetry.space_group_name_H-M   'P 1'
#
loop_
_entity.id
_entity.type
_entity.pdbx_description
1 polymer ?
#
loop_
_entity_poly.entity_id
_entity_poly.type
_entity_poly.pdbx_seq_one_letter_code
_entity_poly.pdbx_strand_id
1 'polypeptide(L)'
;MDEVIKTRNYRKHIMKDGTLDICRACHRPGESLRHIVSRCSHLANGEYLHRHNQVARIVHQQLALRFGLIDFEMPYYRYDPASVLENSSALLYWD
;
A
#
# COMPACT_ATOMS: atom_id res chain seq x y z
N MET A 1 -17.25 -7.65 21.50
CA MET A 1 -16.68 -8.36 20.34
C MET A 1 -15.25 -7.89 20.23
N ASP A 2 -14.24 -8.76 20.27
CA ASP A 2 -12.84 -8.33 20.13
C ASP A 2 -12.67 -7.68 18.74
N GLU A 3 -12.23 -6.42 18.71
CA GLU A 3 -11.92 -5.64 17.50
C GLU A 3 -10.62 -6.11 16.82
N VAL A 4 -10.34 -7.41 16.91
CA VAL A 4 -9.09 -8.02 16.46
C VAL A 4 -9.35 -8.83 15.21
N ILE A 5 -8.56 -8.57 14.17
CA ILE A 5 -8.57 -9.38 12.94
C ILE A 5 -8.09 -10.79 13.29
N LYS A 6 -8.99 -11.77 13.14
CA LYS A 6 -8.73 -13.20 13.42
C LYS A 6 -7.86 -13.85 12.35
N THR A 7 -6.58 -13.47 12.33
CA THR A 7 -5.57 -14.13 11.51
C THR A 7 -5.22 -15.52 12.08
N ARG A 8 -4.73 -16.45 11.25
CA ARG A 8 -4.30 -17.77 11.73
C ARG A 8 -3.11 -17.70 12.69
N ASN A 9 -2.25 -16.69 12.54
CA ASN A 9 -1.21 -16.40 13.52
C ASN A 9 -1.81 -16.01 14.89
N TYR A 10 -2.81 -15.13 14.91
CA TYR A 10 -3.52 -14.77 16.14
C TYR A 10 -4.22 -15.98 16.77
N ARG A 11 -4.91 -16.81 15.96
CA ARG A 11 -5.57 -18.03 16.43
C ARG A 11 -4.59 -19.03 17.06
N LYS A 12 -3.44 -19.24 16.44
CA LYS A 12 -2.40 -20.13 16.97
C LYS A 12 -1.75 -19.60 18.25
N HIS A 13 -1.33 -18.34 18.25
CA HIS A 13 -0.45 -17.81 19.30
C HIS A 13 -1.20 -17.14 20.46
N ILE A 14 -2.35 -16.54 20.20
CA ILE A 14 -3.16 -15.82 21.20
C ILE A 14 -4.32 -16.69 21.67
N MET A 15 -5.16 -17.18 20.73
CA MET A 15 -6.32 -18.02 21.10
C MET A 15 -5.91 -19.45 21.48
N LYS A 16 -4.76 -19.93 20.97
CA LYS A 16 -4.22 -21.27 21.17
C LYS A 16 -5.23 -22.38 20.83
N ASP A 17 -6.03 -22.17 19.78
CA ASP A 17 -7.14 -23.04 19.39
C ASP A 17 -6.72 -24.26 18.54
N GLY A 18 -5.42 -24.54 18.45
CA GLY A 18 -4.87 -25.62 17.62
C GLY A 18 -4.76 -25.30 16.12
N THR A 19 -5.17 -24.10 15.68
CA THR A 19 -5.05 -23.70 14.27
C THR A 19 -3.58 -23.66 13.82
N LEU A 20 -3.31 -24.21 12.63
CA LEU A 20 -2.01 -24.10 11.99
C LEU A 20 -1.80 -22.69 11.43
N ASP A 21 -0.64 -22.11 11.72
CA ASP A 21 -0.24 -20.78 11.25
C ASP A 21 0.29 -20.84 9.81
N ILE A 22 -0.65 -21.04 8.88
CA ILE A 22 -0.41 -21.08 7.44
C ILE A 22 -1.35 -20.08 6.78
N CYS A 23 -0.81 -19.15 6.00
CA CYS A 23 -1.59 -18.14 5.28
C CYS A 23 -2.63 -18.77 4.36
N ARG A 24 -3.89 -18.33 4.48
CA ARG A 24 -5.01 -18.77 3.65
C ARG A 24 -4.88 -18.37 2.18
N ALA A 25 -4.22 -17.25 1.89
CA ALA A 25 -4.11 -16.72 0.53
C ALA A 25 -2.93 -17.34 -0.24
N CYS A 26 -1.74 -17.39 0.36
CA CYS A 26 -0.53 -17.85 -0.33
C CYS A 26 0.01 -19.21 0.14
N HIS A 27 -0.64 -19.85 1.12
CA HIS A 27 -0.24 -21.15 1.67
C HIS A 27 1.18 -21.21 2.25
N ARG A 28 1.83 -20.05 2.48
CA ARG A 28 3.12 -19.95 3.17
C ARG A 28 2.93 -19.94 4.70
N PRO A 29 3.92 -20.40 5.48
CA PRO A 29 3.87 -20.29 6.94
C PRO A 29 3.78 -18.82 7.41
N GLY A 30 2.98 -18.56 8.44
CA GLY A 30 2.88 -17.26 9.10
C GLY A 30 1.83 -16.31 8.51
N GLU A 31 0.57 -16.47 8.88
CA GLU A 31 -0.53 -15.54 8.56
C GLU A 31 -0.63 -14.42 9.61
N SER A 32 0.38 -13.56 9.72
CA SER A 32 0.27 -12.34 10.55
C SER A 32 -0.37 -11.18 9.79
N LEU A 33 -0.81 -10.13 10.50
CA LEU A 33 -1.26 -8.90 9.86
C LEU A 33 -0.20 -8.31 8.93
N ARG A 34 1.06 -8.25 9.40
CA ARG A 34 2.20 -7.82 8.58
C ARG A 34 2.39 -8.69 7.35
N HIS A 35 2.18 -10.01 7.47
CA HIS A 35 2.23 -10.90 6.31
C HIS A 35 1.14 -10.52 5.30
N ILE A 36 -0.12 -10.46 5.72
CA ILE A 36 -1.27 -10.15 4.84
C ILE A 36 -1.06 -8.81 4.13
N VAL A 37 -0.68 -7.77 4.87
CA VAL A 37 -0.56 -6.41 4.32
C VAL A 37 0.67 -6.30 3.40
N SER A 38 1.83 -6.84 3.78
CA SER A 38 3.08 -6.45 3.10
C SER A 38 3.87 -7.59 2.48
N ARG A 39 3.62 -8.87 2.81
CA ARG A 39 4.51 -9.98 2.42
C ARG A 39 3.81 -11.18 1.78
N CYS A 40 2.48 -11.22 1.79
CA CYS A 40 1.74 -12.32 1.23
C CYS A 40 1.96 -12.33 -0.28
N SER A 41 2.68 -13.31 -0.83
CA SER A 41 3.02 -13.34 -2.26
C SER A 41 1.80 -13.34 -3.19
N HIS A 42 0.63 -13.73 -2.69
CA HIS A 42 -0.62 -13.66 -3.43
C HIS A 42 -1.19 -12.22 -3.48
N LEU A 43 -1.05 -11.44 -2.40
CA LEU A 43 -1.60 -10.09 -2.28
C LEU A 43 -0.57 -8.99 -2.61
N ALA A 44 0.71 -9.23 -2.33
CA ALA A 44 1.78 -8.25 -2.44
C ALA A 44 2.03 -7.82 -3.90
N ASN A 45 1.82 -8.70 -4.87
CA ASN A 45 2.12 -8.35 -6.26
C ASN A 45 1.21 -7.23 -6.80
N GLY A 46 -0.06 -7.16 -6.36
CA GLY A 46 -1.00 -6.12 -6.80
C GLY A 46 -1.30 -5.10 -5.71
N GLU A 47 -1.81 -5.57 -4.56
CA GLU A 47 -2.35 -4.69 -3.52
C GLU A 47 -1.28 -3.87 -2.80
N TYR A 48 -0.06 -4.42 -2.66
CA TYR A 48 1.03 -3.65 -2.08
C TYR A 48 1.48 -2.52 -3.02
N LEU A 49 1.67 -2.83 -4.31
CA LEU A 49 2.03 -1.81 -5.31
C LEU A 49 0.94 -0.74 -5.42
N HIS A 50 -0.34 -1.14 -5.42
CA HIS A 50 -1.46 -0.21 -5.45
C HIS A 50 -1.40 0.80 -4.28
N ARG A 51 -1.22 0.34 -3.04
CA ARG A 51 -1.10 1.23 -1.87
C ARG A 51 0.19 2.05 -1.90
N HIS A 52 1.29 1.48 -2.38
CA HIS A 52 2.54 2.19 -2.56
C HIS A 52 2.35 3.37 -3.53
N ASN A 53 1.72 3.11 -4.67
CA ASN A 53 1.43 4.12 -5.69
C ASN A 53 0.44 5.18 -5.18
N GLN A 54 -0.53 4.82 -4.31
CA GLN A 54 -1.39 5.81 -3.66
C GLN A 54 -0.58 6.82 -2.82
N VAL A 55 0.41 6.35 -2.06
CA VAL A 55 1.28 7.24 -1.26
C VAL A 55 2.18 8.06 -2.19
N ALA A 56 2.78 7.44 -3.21
CA ALA A 56 3.62 8.13 -4.17
C ALA A 56 2.85 9.21 -4.95
N ARG A 57 1.57 8.99 -5.28
CA ARG A 57 0.67 9.99 -5.90
C ARG A 57 0.53 11.25 -5.05
N ILE A 58 0.40 11.09 -3.73
CA ILE A 58 0.34 12.23 -2.79
C ILE A 58 1.64 13.01 -2.86
N VAL A 59 2.79 12.33 -2.75
CA VAL A 59 4.12 12.97 -2.79
C VAL A 59 4.33 13.69 -4.12
N HIS A 60 3.99 13.04 -5.24
CA HIS A 60 4.11 13.61 -6.57
C HIS A 60 3.27 14.88 -6.72
N GLN A 61 2.01 14.88 -6.25
CA GLN A 61 1.14 16.05 -6.30
C GLN A 61 1.71 17.22 -5.49
N GLN A 62 2.20 16.96 -4.28
CA GLN A 62 2.77 18.02 -3.43
C GLN A 62 4.04 18.62 -4.02
N LEU A 63 4.89 17.80 -4.66
CA LEU A 63 6.05 18.30 -5.40
C LEU A 63 5.61 19.12 -6.60
N ALA A 64 4.65 18.64 -7.39
CA ALA A 64 4.14 19.35 -8.54
C ALA A 64 3.56 20.73 -8.17
N LEU A 65 2.79 20.82 -7.07
CA LEU A 65 2.30 22.10 -6.55
C LEU A 65 3.44 23.02 -6.10
N ARG A 66 4.40 22.47 -5.35
CA ARG A 66 5.53 23.25 -4.83
C ARG A 66 6.38 23.89 -5.92
N PHE A 67 6.55 23.20 -7.05
CA PHE A 67 7.33 23.69 -8.19
C PHE A 67 6.49 24.42 -9.25
N GLY A 68 5.19 24.65 -8.99
CA GLY A 68 4.30 25.33 -9.94
C GLY A 68 4.13 24.55 -11.25
N LEU A 69 4.16 23.21 -11.18
CA LEU A 69 3.92 22.30 -12.30
C LEU A 69 2.44 21.98 -12.48
N ILE A 70 1.63 22.15 -11.43
CA ILE A 70 0.16 22.09 -11.45
C ILE A 70 -0.41 23.20 -10.57
N ASP A 71 -1.65 23.61 -10.85
CA ASP A 71 -2.25 24.79 -10.21
C ASP A 71 -3.06 24.49 -8.94
N PHE A 72 -3.59 23.28 -8.80
CA PHE A 72 -4.50 22.94 -7.69
C PHE A 72 -4.34 21.52 -7.17
N GLU A 73 -4.60 21.37 -5.88
CA GLU A 73 -4.67 20.08 -5.21
C GLU A 73 -6.01 19.39 -5.51
N MET A 74 -5.95 18.07 -5.67
CA MET A 74 -7.12 17.21 -5.79
C MET A 74 -7.03 16.10 -4.75
N PRO A 75 -8.15 15.51 -4.31
CA PRO A 75 -8.11 14.34 -3.44
C PRO A 75 -7.23 13.23 -4.03
N TYR A 76 -6.39 12.61 -3.19
CA TYR A 76 -5.35 11.66 -3.63
C TYR A 76 -5.88 10.52 -4.51
N TYR A 77 -7.11 10.08 -4.25
CA TYR A 77 -7.78 9.01 -5.01
C TYR A 77 -8.24 9.44 -6.41
N ARG A 78 -8.26 10.75 -6.72
CA ARG A 78 -8.58 11.31 -8.05
C ARG A 78 -7.36 11.82 -8.80
N TYR A 79 -6.23 12.01 -8.12
CA TYR A 79 -5.04 12.61 -8.73
C TYR A 79 -4.26 11.64 -9.61
N ASP A 80 -4.35 11.73 -10.93
CA ASP A 80 -3.58 10.89 -11.84
C ASP A 80 -2.29 11.63 -12.26
N PRO A 81 -1.10 11.18 -11.83
CA PRO A 81 0.16 11.85 -12.14
C PRO A 81 0.55 11.62 -13.61
N ALA A 82 0.90 12.71 -14.29
CA ALA A 82 1.47 12.64 -15.63
C ALA A 82 2.89 12.05 -15.59
N SER A 83 3.26 11.25 -16.60
CA SER A 83 4.57 10.60 -16.69
C SER A 83 5.74 11.58 -16.60
N VAL A 84 5.55 12.80 -17.12
CA VAL A 84 6.52 13.89 -17.05
C VAL A 84 5.79 15.20 -16.83
N LEU A 85 6.24 15.97 -15.84
CA LEU A 85 5.90 17.38 -15.65
C LEU A 85 7.18 18.20 -15.67
N GLU A 86 7.22 19.26 -16.47
CA GLU A 86 8.42 20.08 -16.60
C GLU A 86 8.11 21.57 -16.71
N ASN A 87 9.03 22.37 -16.21
CA ASN A 87 9.12 23.80 -16.47
C ASN A 87 10.59 24.24 -16.47
N SER A 88 10.84 25.55 -16.55
CA SER A 88 12.21 26.08 -16.56
C SER A 88 13.02 25.82 -15.28
N SER A 89 12.38 25.37 -14.20
CA SER A 89 12.99 25.22 -12.87
C SER A 89 13.06 23.78 -12.36
N ALA A 90 12.16 22.90 -12.82
CA ALA A 90 12.02 21.56 -12.31
C ALA A 90 11.52 20.59 -13.38
N LEU A 91 11.95 19.34 -13.22
CA LEU A 91 11.54 18.19 -14.03
C LEU A 91 11.14 17.07 -13.06
N LEU A 92 9.90 16.62 -13.15
CA LEU A 92 9.29 15.62 -12.28
C LEU A 92 8.82 14.43 -13.12
N TYR A 93 9.25 13.23 -12.73
CA TYR A 93 8.95 11.98 -13.43
C TYR A 93 8.00 11.10 -12.62
N TRP A 94 7.20 10.30 -13.33
CA TRP A 94 6.32 9.27 -12.78
C TRP A 94 6.36 7.98 -13.63
N ASP A 95 6.84 6.88 -13.04
CA ASP A 95 6.74 5.48 -13.52
C ASP A 95 7.00 4.49 -12.36
#